data_AF-A0A4Q1T2A6-F1
#
_entry.id   AF-A0A4Q1T2A6-F1
#
_cell.length_a   1.000
_cell.length_b   1.000
_cell.length_c   1.000
_cell.angle_alpha   90.00
_cell.angle_beta   90.00
_cell.angle_gamma   90.00
#
_symmetry.space_group_name_H-M   'P 1'
#
loop_
_entity.id
_entity.type
_entity.pdbx_description
1 polymer ?
#
loop_
_entity_poly.entity_id
_entity_poly.type
_entity_poly.pdbx_seq_one_letter_code
_entity_poly.pdbx_strand_id
1 'polypeptide(L)'
;MTTFNHNEEELINPSEELSLVRPTLEALIDGKYSTTIIQSNLVKAGEKVALRLFCKFEDTEGNELEQSFLIYPNWKSGTPFRKLMELSGCMPDPGQSLVINKLIGQVFLFTMKVVSKDGREYVNLEEVSNIDEQDE
;
A
#
# COMPACT_ATOMS: atom_id res chain seq x y z
N MET A 1 29.22 12.56 -15.66
CA MET A 1 28.16 12.61 -16.68
C MET A 1 26.98 11.88 -16.11
N THR A 2 25.93 12.59 -15.72
CA THR A 2 24.73 11.98 -15.14
C THR A 2 23.56 12.47 -15.96
N THR A 3 22.99 11.59 -16.78
CA THR A 3 21.82 11.84 -17.59
C THR A 3 20.62 11.86 -16.65
N PHE A 4 19.99 13.03 -16.49
CA PHE A 4 18.67 13.13 -15.88
C PHE A 4 17.67 12.67 -16.94
N ASN A 5 16.98 11.56 -16.71
CA ASN A 5 15.77 11.25 -17.47
C ASN A 5 14.72 12.30 -17.08
N HIS A 6 14.57 13.30 -17.93
CA HIS A 6 13.35 14.11 -18.00
C HIS A 6 12.23 13.14 -18.40
N ASN A 7 11.32 12.84 -17.49
CA ASN A 7 9.96 12.51 -17.95
C ASN A 7 9.44 13.82 -18.53
N GLU A 8 9.48 13.94 -19.86
CA GLU A 8 8.84 15.04 -20.57
C GLU A 8 7.35 14.94 -20.26
N GLU A 9 6.83 15.90 -19.50
CA GLU A 9 5.39 16.07 -19.36
C GLU A 9 4.86 16.44 -20.74
N GLU A 10 4.16 15.50 -21.37
CA GLU A 10 3.60 15.70 -22.71
C GLU A 10 2.49 16.76 -22.62
N LEU A 11 2.76 17.93 -23.18
CA LEU A 11 1.78 19.02 -23.24
C LEU A 11 0.64 18.59 -24.17
N ILE A 12 -0.52 18.34 -23.58
CA ILE A 12 -1.70 17.90 -24.33
C ILE A 12 -2.23 19.05 -25.19
N ASN A 13 -2.45 18.79 -26.48
CA ASN A 13 -2.96 19.80 -27.41
C ASN A 13 -4.41 20.18 -27.04
N PRO A 14 -4.73 21.47 -26.87
CA PRO A 14 -6.05 21.93 -26.43
C PRO A 14 -7.16 21.77 -27.49
N SER A 15 -6.86 21.20 -28.66
CA SER A 15 -7.81 20.90 -29.73
C SER A 15 -8.50 19.53 -29.58
N GLU A 16 -8.04 18.69 -28.66
CA GLU A 16 -8.71 17.43 -28.31
C GLU A 16 -9.78 17.71 -27.24
N GLU A 17 -10.92 17.05 -27.32
CA GLU A 17 -11.96 17.14 -26.27
C GLU A 17 -11.46 16.41 -25.03
N LEU A 18 -10.75 17.14 -24.17
CA LEU A 18 -10.20 16.61 -22.93
C LEU A 18 -11.30 16.57 -21.87
N SER A 19 -11.48 15.40 -21.27
CA SER A 19 -12.38 15.22 -20.14
C SER A 19 -11.61 14.66 -18.95
N LEU A 20 -11.91 15.20 -17.77
CA LEU A 20 -11.46 14.64 -16.50
C LEU A 20 -12.60 13.77 -15.97
N VAL A 21 -12.33 12.48 -15.81
CA VAL A 21 -13.26 11.55 -15.16
C VAL A 21 -12.89 11.48 -13.69
N ARG A 22 -13.85 11.77 -12.81
CA ARG A 22 -13.68 11.56 -11.37
C ARG A 22 -13.60 10.04 -11.11
N PRO A 23 -12.56 9.53 -10.44
CA PRO A 23 -12.48 8.12 -10.09
C PRO A 23 -13.67 7.70 -9.23
N THR A 24 -14.14 6.47 -9.40
CA THR A 24 -15.22 5.89 -8.58
C THR A 24 -14.76 5.66 -7.14
N LEU A 25 -13.50 5.23 -6.95
CA LEU A 25 -12.86 5.08 -5.65
C LEU A 25 -11.90 6.23 -5.39
N GLU A 26 -12.27 7.12 -4.47
CA GLU A 26 -11.51 8.35 -4.20
C GLU A 26 -10.62 8.26 -2.95
N ALA A 27 -10.98 7.36 -2.03
CA ALA A 27 -10.27 7.16 -0.77
C ALA A 27 -10.49 5.73 -0.27
N LEU A 28 -9.51 5.24 0.49
CA LEU A 28 -9.69 4.02 1.27
C LEU A 28 -10.64 4.29 2.44
N ILE A 29 -11.67 3.46 2.52
CA ILE A 29 -12.65 3.44 3.61
C ILE A 29 -12.57 2.11 4.36
N ASP A 30 -13.41 1.94 5.37
CA ASP A 30 -13.56 0.65 6.06
C ASP A 30 -13.95 -0.43 5.03
N GLY A 31 -13.11 -1.45 4.86
CA GLY A 31 -13.35 -2.44 3.82
C GLY A 31 -12.20 -3.39 3.57
N LYS A 32 -12.42 -4.32 2.64
CA LYS A 32 -11.42 -5.26 2.15
C LYS A 32 -11.04 -4.90 0.72
N TYR A 33 -9.74 -4.94 0.44
CA TYR A 33 -9.19 -4.57 -0.86
C TYR A 33 -8.21 -5.62 -1.35
N SER A 34 -8.39 -6.09 -2.58
CA SER A 34 -7.32 -6.80 -3.30
C SER A 34 -6.21 -5.79 -3.55
N THR A 35 -5.03 -6.04 -3.00
CA THR A 35 -3.97 -5.03 -2.91
C THR A 35 -2.70 -5.57 -3.51
N THR A 36 -2.25 -4.94 -4.60
CA THR A 36 -0.96 -5.21 -5.23
C THR A 36 0.08 -4.21 -4.73
N ILE A 37 1.20 -4.69 -4.19
CA ILE A 37 2.31 -3.82 -3.75
C ILE A 37 3.16 -3.45 -4.96
N ILE A 38 3.16 -2.18 -5.34
CA ILE A 38 3.91 -1.65 -6.50
C ILE A 38 5.33 -1.23 -6.07
N GLN A 39 5.46 -0.66 -4.86
CA GLN A 39 6.74 -0.22 -4.34
C GLN A 39 6.76 -0.32 -2.81
N SER A 40 7.95 -0.62 -2.26
CA SER A 40 8.19 -0.63 -0.81
C SER A 40 9.40 0.23 -0.47
N ASN A 41 9.31 1.06 0.57
CA ASN A 41 10.43 1.86 1.07
C ASN A 41 10.46 1.86 2.61
N LEU A 42 11.64 2.03 3.21
CA LEU A 42 11.74 2.42 4.62
C LEU A 42 11.83 3.93 4.73
N VAL A 43 11.00 4.52 5.58
CA VAL A 43 11.00 5.96 5.83
C VAL A 43 11.17 6.25 7.32
N LYS A 44 11.87 7.33 7.63
CA LYS A 44 12.00 7.82 9.01
C LYS A 44 10.89 8.85 9.27
N ALA A 45 9.98 8.53 10.18
CA ALA A 45 8.90 9.41 10.63
C ALA A 45 9.16 9.80 12.10
N GLY A 46 9.80 10.95 12.30
CA GLY A 46 10.34 11.35 13.60
C GLY A 46 11.49 10.43 14.03
N GLU A 47 11.37 9.80 15.20
CA GLU A 47 12.36 8.85 15.71
C GLU A 47 12.11 7.40 15.27
N LYS A 48 10.96 7.13 14.64
CA LYS A 48 10.55 5.77 14.23
C LYS A 48 10.85 5.53 12.76
N VAL A 49 11.20 4.29 12.44
CA VAL A 49 11.25 3.78 11.06
C VAL A 49 9.90 3.14 10.76
N ALA A 50 9.33 3.46 9.60
CA ALA A 50 8.09 2.88 9.09
C ALA A 50 8.32 2.25 7.71
N LEU A 51 7.58 1.20 7.42
CA LEU A 51 7.46 0.64 6.08
C LEU A 51 6.42 1.46 5.31
N ARG A 52 6.83 2.11 4.23
CA ARG A 52 5.91 2.74 3.27
C ARG A 52 5.65 1.78 2.13
N LEU A 53 4.40 1.43 1.92
CA LEU A 53 3.96 0.67 0.76
C LEU A 53 3.20 1.59 -0.17
N PHE A 54 3.53 1.55 -1.45
CA PHE A 54 2.71 2.07 -2.53
C PHE A 54 1.98 0.90 -3.14
N CYS A 55 0.66 0.98 -3.15
CA CYS A 55 -0.17 -0.12 -3.59
C CYS A 55 -1.24 0.35 -4.56
N LYS A 56 -1.66 -0.58 -5.41
CA LYS A 56 -2.91 -0.54 -6.15
C LYS A 56 -3.95 -1.32 -5.36
N PHE A 57 -5.00 -0.66 -4.93
CA PHE A 57 -6.13 -1.22 -4.21
C PHE A 57 -7.29 -1.40 -5.17
N GLU A 58 -7.91 -2.57 -5.16
CA GLU A 58 -9.12 -2.88 -5.91
C GLU A 58 -10.22 -3.32 -4.91
N ASP A 59 -11.38 -2.67 -4.96
CA ASP A 59 -12.53 -3.03 -4.14
C ASP A 59 -13.35 -4.18 -4.77
N THR A 60 -14.42 -4.59 -4.11
CA THR A 60 -15.28 -5.69 -4.60
C THR A 60 -16.08 -5.35 -5.85
N GLU A 61 -16.17 -4.06 -6.22
CA GLU A 61 -16.84 -3.58 -7.42
C GLU A 61 -15.86 -3.42 -8.60
N GLY A 62 -14.57 -3.73 -8.39
CA GLY A 62 -13.50 -3.58 -9.36
C GLY A 62 -13.01 -2.14 -9.52
N ASN A 63 -13.34 -1.23 -8.59
CA ASN A 63 -12.82 0.12 -8.60
C ASN A 63 -11.40 0.15 -8.05
N GLU A 64 -10.53 0.92 -8.70
CA GLU A 64 -9.11 0.96 -8.39
C GLU A 64 -8.68 2.29 -7.77
N LEU A 65 -7.77 2.24 -6.81
CA LEU A 65 -7.11 3.39 -6.21
C LEU A 65 -5.62 3.09 -6.01
N GLU A 66 -4.75 3.94 -6.53
CA GLU A 66 -3.32 3.88 -6.21
C GLU A 66 -3.01 4.84 -5.06
N GLN A 67 -2.52 4.30 -3.94
CA GLN A 67 -2.19 5.10 -2.78
C GLN A 67 -1.02 4.49 -2.01
N SER A 68 -0.31 5.34 -1.26
CA SER A 68 0.69 4.88 -0.30
C SER A 68 0.21 4.98 1.14
N PHE A 69 0.59 4.03 1.98
CA PHE A 69 0.34 4.09 3.42
C PHE A 69 1.56 3.63 4.22
N LEU A 70 1.56 3.95 5.52
CA LEU A 70 2.64 3.63 6.45
C LEU A 70 2.23 2.51 7.40
N ILE A 71 3.11 1.53 7.56
CA ILE A 71 3.00 0.48 8.56
C ILE A 71 4.20 0.58 9.50
N TYR A 72 3.93 0.77 10.79
CA TYR A 72 5.00 0.75 11.79
C TYR A 72 5.37 -0.70 12.14
N PRO A 73 6.66 -1.04 12.21
CA PRO A 73 7.11 -2.36 12.62
C PRO A 73 6.56 -2.76 13.98
N ASN A 74 5.86 -3.89 14.01
CA ASN A 74 5.38 -4.52 15.23
C ASN A 74 5.57 -6.03 15.08
N TRP A 75 6.55 -6.59 15.79
CA TRP A 75 6.94 -8.00 15.67
C TRP A 75 6.09 -8.96 16.52
N LYS A 76 5.08 -8.43 17.24
CA LYS A 76 4.18 -9.26 18.04
C LYS A 76 3.29 -10.13 17.14
N SER A 77 3.00 -11.34 17.60
CA SER A 77 2.08 -12.26 16.93
C SER A 77 0.70 -11.62 16.71
N GLY A 78 0.06 -11.94 15.58
CA GLY A 78 -1.27 -11.46 15.22
C GLY A 78 -1.33 -10.02 14.69
N THR A 79 -0.20 -9.31 14.63
CA THR A 79 -0.19 -7.93 14.12
C THR A 79 -0.11 -7.90 12.58
N PRO A 80 -0.70 -6.90 11.92
CA PRO A 80 -0.74 -6.84 10.45
C PRO A 80 0.65 -6.76 9.83
N PHE A 81 1.56 -6.02 10.47
CA PHE A 81 2.96 -5.95 10.05
C PHE A 81 3.60 -7.34 10.03
N ARG A 82 3.48 -8.09 11.13
CA ARG A 82 4.07 -9.43 11.21
C ARG A 82 3.43 -10.40 10.21
N LYS A 83 2.09 -10.42 10.11
CA LYS A 83 1.37 -11.24 9.14
C LYS A 83 1.86 -10.96 7.71
N LEU A 84 1.99 -9.68 7.34
CA LEU A 84 2.53 -9.30 6.03
C LEU A 84 3.93 -9.88 5.80
N MET A 85 4.83 -9.79 6.79
CA MET A 85 6.20 -10.34 6.65
C MET A 85 6.20 -11.86 6.52
N GLU A 86 5.33 -12.56 7.26
CA GLU A 86 5.19 -14.01 7.22
C GLU A 86 4.63 -14.48 5.88
N LEU A 87 3.50 -13.91 5.43
CA LEU A 87 2.85 -14.26 4.17
C LEU A 87 3.72 -13.93 2.95
N SER A 88 4.48 -12.84 3.02
CA SER A 88 5.38 -12.44 1.92
C SER A 88 6.71 -13.20 1.87
N GLY A 89 7.00 -14.05 2.85
CA GLY A 89 8.32 -14.67 3.00
C GLY A 89 9.45 -13.66 3.26
N CYS A 90 9.10 -12.47 3.77
CA CYS A 90 10.06 -11.41 4.12
C CYS A 90 10.45 -11.41 5.60
N MET A 91 9.87 -12.30 6.41
CA MET A 91 10.16 -12.39 7.84
C MET A 91 11.65 -12.67 8.09
N PRO A 92 12.40 -11.72 8.70
CA PRO A 92 13.80 -11.91 8.99
C PRO A 92 13.99 -12.79 10.24
N ASP A 93 15.09 -13.54 10.29
CA ASP A 93 15.53 -14.20 11.52
C ASP A 93 15.92 -13.16 12.59
N PRO A 94 15.92 -13.52 13.88
CA PRO A 94 16.39 -12.64 14.95
C PRO A 94 17.79 -12.08 14.67
N GLY A 95 17.91 -10.75 14.64
CA GLY A 95 19.17 -10.04 14.38
C GLY A 95 19.50 -9.82 12.90
N GLN A 96 18.68 -10.32 11.96
CA GLN A 96 18.85 -10.06 10.54
C GLN A 96 18.09 -8.81 10.07
N SER A 97 18.55 -8.26 8.95
CA SER A 97 17.90 -7.11 8.29
C SER A 97 16.70 -7.57 7.47
N LEU A 98 15.64 -6.77 7.50
CA LEU A 98 14.46 -6.97 6.66
C LEU A 98 14.78 -6.60 5.20
N VAL A 99 14.44 -7.49 4.26
CA VAL A 99 14.59 -7.27 2.81
C VAL A 99 13.23 -6.96 2.19
N ILE A 100 12.86 -5.68 2.16
CA ILE A 100 11.52 -5.24 1.76
C ILE A 100 11.23 -5.37 0.26
N ASN A 101 12.25 -5.39 -0.60
CA ASN A 101 12.04 -5.43 -2.06
C ASN A 101 11.30 -6.68 -2.54
N LYS A 102 11.31 -7.76 -1.74
CA LYS A 102 10.55 -8.98 -2.01
C LYS A 102 9.04 -8.79 -1.93
N LEU A 103 8.56 -7.72 -1.29
CA LEU A 103 7.14 -7.37 -1.21
C LEU A 103 6.58 -6.91 -2.56
N ILE A 104 7.43 -6.37 -3.44
CA ILE A 104 7.00 -5.78 -4.72
C ILE A 104 6.45 -6.87 -5.63
N GLY A 105 5.28 -6.60 -6.22
CA GLY A 105 4.55 -7.51 -7.10
C GLY A 105 3.70 -8.55 -6.35
N GLN A 106 3.75 -8.58 -5.02
CA GLN A 106 2.88 -9.47 -4.25
C GLN A 106 1.48 -8.89 -4.11
N VAL A 107 0.50 -9.79 -4.06
CA VAL A 107 -0.92 -9.46 -3.97
C VAL A 107 -1.50 -10.05 -2.70
N PHE A 108 -2.22 -9.24 -1.94
CA PHE A 108 -2.81 -9.61 -0.66
C PHE A 108 -4.23 -9.07 -0.55
N LEU A 109 -5.02 -9.68 0.34
CA LEU A 109 -6.26 -9.06 0.80
C LEU A 109 -5.96 -8.22 2.04
N PHE A 110 -6.13 -6.90 1.92
CA PHE A 110 -5.96 -5.97 3.04
C PHE A 110 -7.32 -5.56 3.59
N THR A 111 -7.51 -5.70 4.89
CA THR A 111 -8.65 -5.11 5.61
C THR A 111 -8.23 -3.75 6.16
N MET A 112 -8.84 -2.68 5.66
CA MET A 112 -8.57 -1.31 6.07
C MET A 112 -9.65 -0.79 7.01
N LYS A 113 -9.26 0.13 7.90
CA LYS A 113 -10.16 0.82 8.81
C LYS A 113 -9.75 2.28 8.97
N VAL A 114 -10.72 3.16 8.81
CA VAL A 114 -10.62 4.59 9.05
C VAL A 114 -10.82 4.84 10.55
N VAL A 115 -9.84 5.48 11.16
CA VAL A 115 -9.88 5.88 12.56
C VAL A 115 -9.77 7.39 12.64
N SER A 116 -10.74 8.02 13.30
CA SER A 116 -10.70 9.46 13.58
C SER A 116 -9.99 9.72 14.90
N LYS A 117 -8.97 10.57 14.88
CA LYS A 117 -8.24 11.02 16.08
C LYS A 117 -7.91 12.51 15.95
N ASP A 118 -8.25 13.28 16.98
CA ASP A 118 -8.01 14.73 17.03
C ASP A 118 -8.58 15.49 15.81
N GLY A 119 -9.76 15.05 15.34
CA GLY A 119 -10.43 15.62 14.17
C GLY A 119 -9.79 15.28 12.81
N ARG A 120 -8.82 14.35 12.78
CA ARG A 120 -8.18 13.86 11.57
C ARG A 120 -8.47 12.38 11.37
N GLU A 121 -8.69 11.99 10.14
CA GLU A 121 -8.92 10.60 9.76
C GLU A 121 -7.63 9.94 9.29
N TYR A 122 -7.42 8.70 9.71
CA TYR A 122 -6.27 7.90 9.36
C TYR A 122 -6.75 6.53 8.91
N VAL A 123 -6.20 6.07 7.78
CA VAL A 123 -6.43 4.71 7.31
C VAL A 123 -5.40 3.79 7.95
N ASN A 124 -5.88 2.79 8.68
CA ASN A 124 -5.07 1.76 9.30
C ASN A 124 -5.29 0.43 8.58
N LEU A 125 -4.20 -0.32 8.44
CA LEU A 125 -4.26 -1.73 8.06
C LEU A 125 -4.58 -2.55 9.32
N GLU A 126 -5.75 -3.19 9.34
CA GLU A 126 -6.21 -4.02 10.46
C GLU A 126 -5.88 -5.49 10.25
N GLU A 127 -5.85 -5.96 9.01
CA GLU A 127 -5.56 -7.36 8.69
C GLU A 127 -4.94 -7.52 7.30
N VAL A 128 -4.12 -8.57 7.15
CA VAL A 128 -3.55 -9.05 5.90
C VAL A 128 -3.79 -10.55 5.80
N SER A 129 -4.30 -11.01 4.66
CA SER A 129 -4.43 -12.42 4.30
C SER A 129 -4.08 -12.66 2.83
N ASN A 130 -3.95 -13.93 2.45
CA ASN A 130 -3.87 -14.30 1.03
C ASN A 130 -5.24 -14.10 0.37
N ILE A 131 -5.25 -13.93 -0.96
CA ILE A 131 -6.50 -13.85 -1.73
C ILE A 131 -7.20 -15.21 -1.82
N ASP A 132 -6.45 -16.31 -1.73
CA ASP A 132 -6.97 -17.68 -1.88
C ASP A 132 -7.63 -18.25 -0.60
N GLU A 133 -7.75 -17.48 0.48
CA GLU A 133 -8.36 -17.94 1.74
C GLU A 133 -9.88 -17.66 1.84
N GLN A 134 -10.56 -17.46 0.71
CA GLN A 134 -12.03 -17.50 0.63
C GLN A 134 -12.46 -18.75 -0.15
N ASP A 135 -12.41 -19.91 0.50
CA ASP A 135 -13.29 -21.06 0.27
C ASP A 135 -12.90 -22.18 1.25
N GLU A 136 -13.44 -22.12 2.48
CA GLU A 136 -13.78 -23.30 3.31
C GLU A 136 -14.83 -22.93 4.37
#